data_AF-A0A933UFX4-F1
#
_entry.id   AF-A0A933UFX4-F1
#
_cell.length_a   1.000
_cell.length_b   1.000
_cell.length_c   1.000
_cell.angle_alpha   90.00
_cell.angle_beta   90.00
_cell.angle_gamma   90.00
#
_symmetry.space_group_name_H-M   'P 1'
#
loop_
_entity.id
_entity.type
_entity.pdbx_description
1 polymer ?
#
loop_
_entity_poly.entity_id
_entity_poly.type
_entity_poly.pdbx_seq_one_letter_code
_entity_poly.pdbx_strand_id
1 'polypeptide(L)' 'MKQILQFHIEKGDNYYVAQGVDLPIVTQAKTLDELSYNIREAVDLALEGEDLK' A
#
# COMPACT_ATOMS: atom_id res chain seq x y z
N MET A 1 15.82 8.26 9.09
CA MET A 1 15.33 9.15 8.02
C MET A 1 13.82 9.00 7.89
N LYS A 2 13.08 10.04 7.49
CA LYS A 2 11.65 9.89 7.17
C LYS A 2 11.52 9.48 5.71
N GLN A 3 10.92 8.33 5.44
CA GLN A 3 10.57 7.89 4.09
C GLN A 3 9.07 8.12 3.88
N ILE A 4 8.71 8.65 2.72
CA ILE A 4 7.31 8.86 2.32
C ILE A 4 7.05 7.93 1.14
N LEU A 5 6.14 6.98 1.33
CA LEU A 5 5.70 6.05 0.29
C LEU A 5 4.36 6.58 -0.27
N GLN A 6 4.29 6.77 -1.58
CA GLN A 6 3.09 7.29 -2.24
C GLN A 6 2.29 6.16 -2.88
N PHE A 7 0.97 6.25 -2.76
CA PHE A 7 0.02 5.31 -3.36
C PHE A 7 -1.04 6.07 -4.15
N HIS A 8 -1.36 5.58 -5.33
CA HIS A 8 -2.56 5.98 -6.08
C HIS A 8 -3.71 5.06 -5.69
N ILE A 9 -4.85 5.66 -5.31
CA ILE A 9 -6.04 4.91 -4.91
C ILE A 9 -7.15 5.18 -5.91
N GLU A 10 -7.69 4.11 -6.50
CA GLU A 10 -8.84 4.15 -7.39
C GLU A 10 -10.00 3.35 -6.79
N LYS A 11 -11.23 3.84 -6.98
CA LYS A 11 -12.45 3.12 -6.58
C LYS A 11 -13.09 2.48 -7.80
N GLY A 12 -13.08 1.15 -7.86
CA GLY A 12 -13.90 0.38 -8.81
C GLY A 12 -15.30 0.11 -8.26
N ASP A 13 -16.03 -0.79 -8.92
CA ASP A 13 -17.45 -1.06 -8.58
C ASP A 13 -17.63 -1.60 -7.13
N ASN A 14 -16.72 -2.46 -6.68
CA ASN A 14 -16.86 -3.19 -5.40
C ASN A 14 -15.67 -3.01 -4.44
N TYR A 15 -14.56 -2.46 -4.92
CA TYR A 15 -13.30 -2.39 -4.19
C TYR A 15 -12.59 -1.07 -4.44
N TYR A 16 -11.83 -0.64 -3.45
CA TYR A 16 -10.74 0.30 -3.64
C TYR A 16 -9.46 -0.48 -3.95
N VAL A 17 -8.68 0.02 -4.89
CA VAL A 17 -7.38 -0.53 -5.27
C VAL A 17 -6.33 0.52 -4.97
N ALA A 18 -5.27 0.14 -4.26
CA ALA A 18 -4.11 0.97 -3.99
C ALA A 18 -2.90 0.41 -4.75
N GLN A 19 -2.22 1.27 -5.51
CA GLN A 19 -0.99 0.95 -6.23
C GLN A 19 0.13 1.89 -5.77
N GLY A 20 1.28 1.32 -5.40
CA GLY A 20 2.48 2.08 -5.08
C GLY A 20 3.00 2.83 -6.31
N VAL A 21 3.43 4.08 -6.13
CA VAL A 21 3.97 4.91 -7.23
C VAL A 21 5.39 4.45 -7.58
N ASP A 22 6.24 4.31 -6.57
CA ASP A 22 7.65 3.94 -6.73
C ASP A 22 7.96 2.55 -6.14
N LEU A 23 6.93 1.81 -5.71
CA LEU A 23 7.08 0.44 -5.19
C LEU A 23 6.15 -0.51 -5.91
N PRO A 24 6.60 -1.75 -6.20
CA PRO A 24 5.78 -2.78 -6.83
C PRO A 24 4.80 -3.42 -5.84
N ILE A 25 4.03 -2.60 -5.12
CA ILE A 25 3.01 -3.00 -4.15
C ILE A 25 1.65 -2.68 -4.74
N VAL A 26 0.76 -3.66 -4.76
CA VAL A 26 -0.65 -3.50 -5.10
C VAL A 26 -1.49 -4.22 -4.05
N THR A 27 -2.54 -3.55 -3.57
CA THR A 27 -3.52 -4.16 -2.66
C THR A 27 -4.92 -3.61 -2.90
N GLN A 28 -5.93 -4.24 -2.31
CA GLN A 28 -7.33 -3.85 -2.47
C GLN A 28 -8.13 -4.13 -1.20
N ALA A 29 -9.25 -3.43 -1.05
CA ALA A 29 -10.17 -3.61 0.07
C ALA A 29 -11.56 -3.04 -0.23
N LYS A 30 -12.57 -3.42 0.56
CA LYS A 30 -13.95 -2.92 0.35
C LYS A 30 -14.16 -1.53 0.96
N THR A 31 -13.38 -1.17 1.96
CA THR A 31 -13.42 0.14 2.62
C THR A 31 -12.04 0.79 2.62
N LEU A 32 -11.99 2.12 2.79
CA LEU A 32 -10.71 2.83 2.90
C LEU A 32 -9.94 2.47 4.17
N ASP A 33 -10.64 2.16 5.26
CA ASP A 33 -10.01 1.74 6.52
C ASP A 33 -9.30 0.39 6.35
N GLU A 34 -9.98 -0.60 5.75
CA GLU A 34 -9.40 -1.90 5.43
C GLU A 34 -8.26 -1.75 4.40
N LEU A 35 -8.40 -0.85 3.42
CA LEU A 35 -7.34 -0.55 2.46
C LEU A 35 -6.09 -0.02 3.16
N SER A 36 -6.26 0.87 4.13
CA SER A 36 -5.15 1.45 4.89
C SER A 36 -4.39 0.40 5.70
N TYR A 37 -5.11 -0.56 6.28
CA TYR A 37 -4.52 -1.71 6.97
C TYR A 37 -3.72 -2.57 5.99
N ASN A 38 -4.33 -2.93 4.86
CA ASN A 38 -3.69 -3.76 3.85
C ASN A 38 -2.45 -3.10 3.23
N ILE A 39 -2.46 -1.77 3.04
CA ILE A 39 -1.29 -1.01 2.58
C ILE A 39 -0.15 -1.14 3.60
N ARG A 40 -0.44 -0.98 4.89
CA ARG A 40 0.57 -1.09 5.95
C ARG A 40 1.18 -2.48 6.00
N GLU A 41 0.36 -3.53 6.00
CA GLU A 41 0.87 -4.91 6.00
C GLU A 41 1.71 -5.21 4.75
N ALA A 42 1.26 -4.76 3.57
CA ALA A 42 2.00 -4.99 2.33
C ALA A 42 3.34 -4.23 2.30
N VAL A 43 3.39 -3.03 2.87
CA VAL A 43 4.64 -2.27 3.05
C VAL A 43 5.56 -2.96 4.05
N ASP A 44 5.03 -3.37 5.22
CA ASP A 44 5.82 -4.05 6.25
C ASP A 44 6.43 -5.35 5.70
N LEU A 45 5.67 -6.13 4.92
CA LEU A 45 6.14 -7.34 4.25
C LEU A 45 7.17 -7.04 3.16
N ALA A 46 6.94 -6.02 2.33
CA ALA A 46 7.87 -5.65 1.26
C ALA A 46 9.23 -5.18 1.81
N LEU A 47 9.23 -4.59 3.00
CA LEU A 47 10.42 -4.10 3.70
C LEU A 47 11.00 -5.14 4.67
N GLU A 48 10.34 -6.29 4.85
CA GLU A 48 10.80 -7.33 5.75
C GLU A 48 12.11 -7.93 5.22
N GLY A 49 13.22 -7.58 5.87
CA GLY A 49 14.58 -7.97 5.46
C GLY A 49 15.31 -6.94 4.59
N GLU A 50 14.68 -5.82 4.24
CA GLU A 50 15.36 -4.67 3.64
C GLU A 50 15.80 -3.68 4.72
N ASP A 51 17.11 -3.44 4.78
CA ASP A 51 17.66 -2.32 5.55
C ASP A 51 17.46 -1.06 4.72
N LEU A 52 16.34 -0.35 4.93
CA LEU A 52 16.05 0.94 4.29
C LEU A 52 17.14 1.96 4.69
N LYS A 53 18.23 2.01 3.92
CA LYS A 53 19.35 2.94 4.11
C LYS A 53 18.96 4.40 3.81
#